data_AF-A0A7J4S5X3-F1
#
_entry.id   AF-A0A7J4S5X3-F1
#
_cell.length_a   1.000
_cell.length_b   1.000
_cell.length_c   1.000
_cell.angle_alpha   90.00
_cell.angle_beta   90.00
_cell.angle_gamma   90.00
#
_symmetry.space_group_name_H-M   'P 1'
#
loop_
_entity.id
_entity.type
_entity.pdbx_description
1 polymer ?
#
loop_
_entity_poly.entity_id
_entity_poly.type
_entity_poly.pdbx_seq_one_letter_code
_entity_poly.pdbx_strand_id
1 'polypeptide(L)'
;QYAPYHLRKGTWPERREEFGETVLDTIEEHVPKIRDIVVGKQVLSPWDLEQEFGLTGGNIFHGELTPNQLLFFRPVPGWAQYRTPIKGLYLCGSGAHPGGGVMGSPGRNAVIEVLKDLTLRRA
;
A
#
# COMPACT_ATOMS: atom_id res chain seq x y z
N GLN A 1 4.01 3.82 7.05
CA GLN A 1 3.59 5.01 6.30
C GLN A 1 4.29 6.22 6.89
N TYR A 2 4.83 7.13 6.08
CA TYR A 2 5.73 8.20 6.56
C TYR A 2 5.03 9.55 6.78
N ALA A 3 3.83 9.73 6.25
CA ALA A 3 3.00 10.93 6.45
C ALA A 3 1.59 10.55 6.93
N PRO A 4 1.01 11.28 7.90
CA PRO A 4 -0.32 10.95 8.43
C PRO A 4 -1.41 11.21 7.39
N TYR A 5 -2.47 10.40 7.37
CA TYR A 5 -3.61 10.68 6.49
C TYR A 5 -4.36 11.96 6.92
N HIS A 6 -4.55 12.16 8.22
CA HIS A 6 -5.14 13.38 8.77
C HIS A 6 -4.07 14.34 9.28
N LEU A 7 -4.04 15.54 8.71
CA LEU A 7 -3.18 16.62 9.18
C LEU A 7 -3.74 17.23 10.47
N ARG A 8 -2.87 17.71 11.35
CA ARG A 8 -3.27 18.44 12.57
C ARG A 8 -3.97 19.78 12.25
N LYS A 9 -3.59 20.41 11.14
CA LYS A 9 -4.13 21.69 10.65
C LYS A 9 -4.15 21.70 9.12
N GLY A 10 -5.27 22.11 8.53
CA GLY A 10 -5.46 22.15 7.07
C GLY A 10 -5.66 20.76 6.46
N THR A 11 -5.65 20.70 5.14
CA THR A 11 -5.85 19.48 4.35
C THR A 11 -4.67 19.20 3.41
N TRP A 12 -4.58 17.96 2.92
CA TRP A 12 -3.52 17.58 1.99
C TRP A 12 -3.51 18.37 0.67
N PRO A 13 -4.65 18.59 -0.01
CA PRO A 13 -4.69 19.43 -1.21
C PRO A 13 -4.11 20.84 -1.00
N GLU A 14 -4.27 21.40 0.21
CA GLU A 14 -3.78 22.75 0.55
C GLU A 14 -2.29 22.75 0.89
N ARG A 15 -1.76 21.66 1.47
CA ARG A 15 -0.46 21.67 2.16
C ARG A 15 0.58 20.71 1.62
N ARG A 16 0.25 19.87 0.63
CA ARG A 16 1.20 18.88 0.08
C ARG A 16 2.48 19.52 -0.46
N GLU A 17 2.42 20.74 -1.01
CA GLU A 17 3.62 21.42 -1.50
C GLU A 17 4.60 21.77 -0.38
N GLU A 18 4.11 22.17 0.80
CA GLU A 18 4.94 22.41 1.99
C GLU A 18 5.67 21.13 2.43
N PHE A 19 4.99 19.98 2.34
CA PHE A 19 5.60 18.68 2.60
C PHE A 19 6.71 18.37 1.59
N GLY A 20 6.48 18.65 0.31
CA GLY A 20 7.51 18.51 -0.73
C GLY A 20 8.74 19.38 -0.48
N GLU A 21 8.56 20.63 -0.05
CA GLU A 21 9.69 21.51 0.32
C GLU A 21 10.45 20.99 1.54
N THR A 22 9.75 20.46 2.54
CA THR A 22 10.40 19.84 3.72
C THR A 22 11.30 18.66 3.32
N VAL A 23 10.86 17.86 2.35
CA VAL A 23 11.66 16.76 1.79
C VAL A 23 12.88 17.29 1.03
N LEU A 24 12.72 18.33 0.22
CA LEU A 24 13.84 18.94 -0.50
C LEU A 24 14.86 19.58 0.44
N ASP A 25 14.41 20.27 1.49
CA ASP A 25 15.27 20.83 2.53
C ASP A 25 16.12 19.74 3.19
N THR A 26 15.49 18.60 3.53
CA THR A 26 16.18 17.45 4.11
C THR A 26 17.22 16.85 3.16
N ILE A 27 16.90 16.77 1.86
CA ILE A 27 17.85 16.26 0.86
C ILE A 27 19.02 17.22 0.68
N GLU A 28 18.77 18.53 0.70
CA GLU A 28 19.77 19.57 0.48
C GLU A 28 20.87 19.58 1.56
N GLU A 29 20.57 19.13 2.78
CA GLU A 29 21.58 18.89 3.83
C GLU A 29 22.68 17.91 3.40
N HIS A 30 22.36 16.99 2.48
CA HIS A 30 23.28 15.96 1.98
C HIS A 30 23.69 16.17 0.52
N VAL A 31 22.87 16.88 -0.26
CA VAL A 31 23.10 17.18 -1.67
C VAL A 31 22.92 18.68 -1.88
N PRO A 32 23.96 19.50 -1.61
CA PRO A 32 23.89 20.93 -1.76
C PRO A 32 23.47 21.33 -3.18
N LYS A 33 22.57 22.31 -3.30
CA LYS A 33 22.06 22.82 -4.59
C LYS A 33 21.27 21.79 -5.40
N ILE A 34 20.68 20.78 -4.76
CA ILE A 34 19.78 19.83 -5.43
C ILE A 34 18.69 20.54 -6.24
N ARG A 35 18.20 21.68 -5.75
CA ARG A 35 17.17 22.50 -6.40
C ARG A 35 17.59 23.01 -7.78
N ASP A 36 18.88 23.25 -8.01
CA ASP A 36 19.40 23.72 -9.30
C ASP A 36 19.29 22.65 -10.40
N ILE A 37 19.18 21.37 -10.02
CA ILE A 37 19.10 20.23 -10.96
C ILE A 37 17.72 19.57 -11.00
N VAL A 38 16.74 20.07 -10.23
CA VAL A 38 15.35 19.57 -10.28
C VAL A 38 14.66 20.14 -11.52
N VAL A 39 14.33 19.26 -12.47
CA VAL A 39 13.59 19.61 -13.70
C VAL A 39 12.07 19.52 -13.54
N GLY A 40 11.61 18.85 -12.49
CA GLY A 40 10.18 18.66 -12.20
C GLY A 40 9.98 18.04 -10.83
N LYS A 41 8.87 18.40 -10.18
CA LYS A 41 8.48 17.91 -8.86
C LYS A 41 7.00 17.53 -8.90
N GLN A 42 6.68 16.32 -8.46
CA GLN A 42 5.31 15.90 -8.19
C GLN A 42 5.25 15.44 -6.73
N VAL A 43 4.34 16.04 -5.96
CA VAL A 43 4.11 15.64 -4.58
C VAL A 43 2.79 14.88 -4.50
N LEU A 44 2.87 13.61 -4.10
CA LEU A 44 1.71 12.75 -3.87
C LEU A 44 1.56 12.53 -2.37
N SER A 45 0.51 13.12 -1.80
CA SER A 45 0.12 12.90 -0.41
C SER A 45 -0.66 11.59 -0.23
N PRO A 46 -0.83 11.09 1.01
CA PRO A 46 -1.74 9.98 1.30
C PRO A 46 -3.16 10.17 0.75
N TRP A 47 -3.66 11.40 0.71
CA TRP A 47 -4.95 11.73 0.11
C TRP A 47 -4.92 11.56 -1.41
N ASP A 48 -3.87 12.07 -2.08
CA ASP A 48 -3.72 11.93 -3.54
C ASP A 48 -3.63 10.45 -3.93
N LEU A 49 -2.85 9.66 -3.18
CA LEU A 49 -2.71 8.22 -3.41
C LEU A 49 -4.05 7.47 -3.29
N GLU A 50 -4.90 7.89 -2.35
CA GLU A 50 -6.24 7.33 -2.22
C GLU A 50 -7.14 7.71 -3.39
N GLN A 51 -7.12 8.97 -3.84
CA GLN A 51 -7.96 9.44 -4.94
C GLN A 51 -7.55 8.84 -6.29
N GLU A 52 -6.25 8.78 -6.56
CA GLU A 52 -5.73 8.39 -7.88
C GLU A 52 -5.62 6.87 -8.03
N PHE A 53 -5.23 6.17 -6.96
CA PHE A 53 -4.93 4.73 -7.03
C PHE A 53 -5.89 3.87 -6.20
N GLY A 54 -6.84 4.47 -5.46
CA GLY A 54 -7.72 3.74 -4.55
C GLY A 54 -6.97 3.18 -3.33
N LEU A 55 -5.78 3.71 -3.01
CA LEU A 55 -5.01 3.29 -1.85
C LEU A 55 -5.58 3.91 -0.58
N THR A 56 -6.55 3.26 0.04
CA THR A 56 -7.17 3.74 1.29
C THR A 56 -6.11 4.05 2.35
N GLY A 57 -6.16 5.26 2.91
CA GLY A 57 -5.19 5.78 3.87
C GLY A 57 -3.83 6.14 3.27
N GLY A 58 -3.61 5.91 1.98
CA GLY A 58 -2.34 6.14 1.27
C GLY A 58 -1.25 5.09 1.53
N ASN A 59 -1.60 3.93 2.08
CA ASN A 59 -0.63 2.90 2.41
C ASN A 59 -0.49 1.89 1.25
N ILE A 60 0.68 1.87 0.60
CA ILE A 60 0.99 0.95 -0.50
C ILE A 60 0.85 -0.52 -0.10
N PHE A 61 0.96 -0.82 1.19
CA PHE A 61 0.78 -2.18 1.68
C PHE A 61 -0.69 -2.56 1.87
N HIS A 62 -1.65 -1.64 1.80
CA HIS A 62 -3.08 -1.86 2.11
C HIS A 62 -3.28 -2.31 3.56
N GLY A 63 -2.59 -1.63 4.49
CA GLY A 63 -2.46 -2.00 5.90
C GLY A 63 -1.00 -1.97 6.31
N GLU A 64 -0.72 -1.81 7.59
CA GLU A 64 0.64 -1.78 8.11
C GLU A 64 1.28 -3.17 8.13
N LEU A 65 2.60 -3.21 8.16
CA LEU A 65 3.39 -4.43 8.32
C LEU A 65 3.85 -4.57 9.78
N THR A 66 2.89 -4.45 10.70
CA THR A 66 3.11 -4.64 12.13
C THR A 66 2.77 -6.08 12.53
N PRO A 67 3.32 -6.62 13.64
CA PRO A 67 3.05 -8.00 14.04
C PRO A 67 1.56 -8.37 14.17
N ASN A 68 0.71 -7.40 14.56
CA ASN A 68 -0.74 -7.56 14.67
C ASN A 68 -1.51 -7.43 13.34
N GLN A 69 -0.84 -7.09 12.23
CA GLN A 69 -1.43 -6.99 10.88
C GLN A 69 -0.69 -7.88 9.85
N LEU A 70 0.09 -8.85 10.35
CA LEU A 70 0.88 -9.78 9.56
C LEU A 70 0.43 -11.23 9.77
N LEU A 71 0.98 -12.12 8.95
CA LEU A 71 0.70 -13.57 9.00
C LEU A 71 -0.82 -13.84 8.93
N PHE A 72 -1.33 -14.67 9.85
CA PHE A 72 -2.72 -15.09 9.90
C PHE A 72 -3.69 -13.98 10.37
N PHE A 73 -3.17 -12.83 10.81
CA PHE A 73 -3.98 -11.64 11.08
C PHE A 73 -4.24 -10.79 9.84
N ARG A 74 -3.66 -11.14 8.68
CA ARG A 74 -3.76 -10.37 7.43
C ARG A 74 -4.62 -11.06 6.36
N PRO A 75 -5.66 -10.41 5.79
CA PRO A 75 -6.14 -9.07 6.13
C PRO A 75 -6.97 -9.04 7.43
N VAL A 76 -7.62 -10.16 7.76
CA VAL A 76 -8.35 -10.38 9.00
C VAL A 76 -8.22 -11.87 9.39
N PRO A 77 -8.29 -12.20 10.69
CA PRO A 77 -8.33 -13.58 11.15
C PRO A 77 -9.38 -14.42 10.41
N GLY A 78 -8.98 -15.63 10.01
CA GLY A 78 -9.83 -16.57 9.27
C GLY A 78 -9.75 -16.42 7.74
N TRP A 79 -9.32 -15.28 7.20
CA TRP A 79 -9.26 -15.05 5.73
C TRP A 79 -7.82 -14.88 5.22
N ALA A 80 -6.83 -15.18 6.05
CA ALA A 80 -5.42 -15.12 5.70
C ALA A 80 -4.93 -16.21 4.73
N GLN A 81 -5.81 -17.16 4.38
CA GLN A 81 -5.55 -18.23 3.43
C GLN A 81 -6.09 -17.90 2.02
N TYR A 82 -6.12 -16.62 1.65
CA TYR A 82 -6.48 -16.13 0.32
C TYR A 82 -7.93 -16.33 -0.12
N ARG A 83 -8.69 -17.25 0.48
CA ARG A 83 -10.14 -17.39 0.25
C ARG A 83 -10.92 -16.33 1.02
N THR A 84 -12.02 -15.88 0.43
CA THR A 84 -13.02 -15.05 1.11
C THR A 84 -14.29 -15.88 1.41
N PRO A 85 -15.24 -15.37 2.22
CA PRO A 85 -16.54 -16.01 2.39
C PRO A 85 -17.37 -16.09 1.11
N ILE A 86 -17.05 -15.27 0.11
CA ILE A 86 -17.74 -15.27 -1.18
C ILE A 86 -17.10 -16.36 -2.05
N LYS A 87 -17.90 -17.37 -2.40
CA LYS A 87 -17.44 -18.51 -3.22
C LYS A 87 -16.86 -18.01 -4.54
N GLY A 88 -15.60 -18.36 -4.81
CA GLY A 88 -14.90 -18.00 -6.05
C GLY A 88 -14.21 -16.64 -6.02
N LEU A 89 -14.23 -15.91 -4.89
CA LEU A 89 -13.49 -14.67 -4.70
C LEU A 89 -12.26 -14.91 -3.81
N TYR A 90 -11.10 -14.46 -4.30
CA TYR A 90 -9.79 -14.66 -3.66
C TYR A 90 -9.01 -13.36 -3.52
N LEU A 91 -8.19 -13.28 -2.50
CA LEU A 91 -7.31 -12.15 -2.20
C LEU A 91 -5.91 -12.42 -2.73
N CYS A 92 -5.47 -11.63 -3.71
CA CYS A 92 -4.19 -11.81 -4.41
C CYS A 92 -3.28 -10.57 -4.36
N GLY A 93 -3.74 -9.49 -3.73
CA GLY A 93 -3.04 -8.20 -3.72
C GLY A 93 -2.20 -7.96 -2.47
N SER A 94 -1.67 -6.75 -2.38
CA SER A 94 -0.84 -6.29 -1.26
C SER A 94 -1.50 -6.44 0.12
N GLY A 95 -2.83 -6.36 0.17
CA GLY A 95 -3.62 -6.55 1.39
C GLY A 95 -3.57 -7.97 1.96
N ALA A 96 -3.13 -8.97 1.20
CA ALA A 96 -3.03 -10.35 1.67
C ALA A 96 -1.61 -10.66 2.18
N HIS A 97 -1.48 -11.72 2.97
CA HIS A 97 -0.18 -12.25 3.38
C HIS A 97 0.65 -12.68 2.14
N PRO A 98 1.98 -12.47 2.09
CA PRO A 98 2.88 -11.87 3.08
C PRO A 98 2.94 -10.33 3.12
N GLY A 99 2.15 -9.65 2.29
CA GLY A 99 2.22 -8.22 2.07
C GLY A 99 2.57 -7.90 0.61
N GLY A 100 2.50 -6.62 0.26
CA GLY A 100 2.81 -6.15 -1.08
C GLY A 100 4.29 -5.94 -1.37
N GLY A 101 4.53 -5.08 -2.37
CA GLY A 101 5.81 -4.88 -3.01
C GLY A 101 5.92 -5.66 -4.34
N VAL A 102 7.10 -5.62 -4.96
CA VAL A 102 7.37 -6.22 -6.28
C VAL A 102 7.57 -7.75 -6.21
N MET A 103 7.19 -8.39 -5.10
CA MET A 103 7.46 -9.82 -4.87
C MET A 103 6.45 -10.76 -5.55
N GLY A 104 5.20 -10.33 -5.74
CA GLY A 104 4.15 -11.15 -6.38
C GLY A 104 3.66 -12.38 -5.58
N SER A 105 4.20 -12.63 -4.38
CA SER A 105 3.83 -13.80 -3.56
C SER A 105 2.36 -13.89 -3.18
N PRO A 106 1.63 -12.80 -2.82
CA PRO A 106 0.20 -12.88 -2.56
C PRO A 106 -0.58 -13.46 -3.75
N GLY A 107 -0.25 -13.04 -4.97
CA GLY A 107 -0.87 -13.54 -6.19
C GLY A 107 -0.55 -15.01 -6.45
N ARG A 108 0.72 -15.40 -6.28
CA ARG A 108 1.14 -16.81 -6.38
C ARG A 108 0.40 -17.71 -5.38
N ASN A 109 0.27 -17.26 -4.14
CA ASN A 109 -0.37 -18.08 -3.11
C ASN A 109 -1.89 -18.16 -3.34
N ALA A 110 -2.53 -17.07 -3.77
CA ALA A 110 -3.93 -17.08 -4.14
C ALA A 110 -4.24 -18.07 -5.27
N VAL A 111 -3.42 -18.11 -6.33
CA VAL A 111 -3.66 -19.02 -7.47
C VAL A 111 -3.54 -20.49 -7.06
N ILE A 112 -2.66 -20.83 -6.10
CA ILE A 112 -2.57 -22.20 -5.57
C ILE A 112 -3.92 -22.62 -4.94
N GLU A 113 -4.57 -21.72 -4.19
CA GLU A 113 -5.88 -22.01 -3.60
C GLU A 113 -7.01 -22.06 -4.64
N VAL A 114 -6.95 -21.22 -5.68
CA VAL A 114 -7.86 -21.28 -6.83
C VAL A 114 -7.78 -22.65 -7.52
N LEU A 115 -6.57 -23.14 -7.80
CA LEU A 115 -6.37 -24.42 -8.50
C LEU A 115 -6.91 -25.60 -7.69
N LYS A 116 -6.75 -25.59 -6.36
CA LYS A 116 -7.34 -26.61 -5.47
C LYS A 116 -8.87 -26.63 -5.59
N ASP A 117 -9.50 -25.46 -5.53
CA ASP A 117 -10.96 -25.35 -5.58
C ASP A 117 -11.53 -25.70 -6.95
N LEU A 118 -10.82 -25.40 -8.04
CA LEU A 118 -11.21 -25.80 -9.39
C LEU A 118 -11.08 -27.31 -9.60
N THR A 119 -10.07 -27.95 -9.00
CA THR A 119 -9.88 -29.39 -9.08
C THR A 119 -10.97 -30.14 -8.33
N LEU A 120 -11.34 -29.65 -7.13
CA LEU A 120 -12.45 -30.21 -6.33
C LEU A 120 -13.82 -30.11 -7.01
N ARG A 121 -14.03 -29.16 -7.93
CA ARG A 121 -15.28 -29.05 -8.71
C ARG A 121 -15.38 -30.04 -9.86
N ARG A 122 -14.27 -30.67 -10.24
CA ARG A 122 -14.20 -31.62 -11.37
C ARG A 122 -14.31 -33.09 -10.93
N ALA A 123 -14.20 -33.36 -9.63
CA ALA A 123 -14.41 -34.66 -9.01
C ALA A 123 -15.84 -34.79 -8.52
#